data_AF-A0A947DEV5-F1
#
_entry.id   AF-A0A947DEV5-F1
#
_cell.length_a   1.000
_cell.length_b   1.000
_cell.length_c   1.000
_cell.angle_alpha   90.00
_cell.angle_beta   90.00
_cell.angle_gamma   90.00
#
_symmetry.space_group_name_H-M   'P 1'
#
loop_
_entity.id
_entity.type
_entity.pdbx_description
1 polymer ?
#
loop_
_entity_poly.entity_id
_entity_poly.type
_entity_poly.pdbx_seq_one_letter_code
_entity_poly.pdbx_strand_id
1 'polypeptide(L)'
;MALEEFLQFWNVSREELAYICDCSLTTVNHWFSQGEHRRMPSEKHEQRLALAHHIWTTVETEPEYLQKLREMYHQNRRRASEK
;
A
#
# COMPACT_ATOMS: atom_id res chain seq x y z
N MET A 1 3.72 9.73 -4.77
CA MET A 1 2.35 10.09 -4.37
C MET A 1 2.45 10.72 -3.00
N ALA A 2 1.91 11.94 -2.85
CA ALA A 2 1.92 12.62 -1.56
C ALA A 2 0.93 11.97 -0.58
N LEU A 3 1.13 12.17 0.73
CA LEU A 3 0.26 11.58 1.76
C LEU A 3 -1.19 12.04 1.61
N GLU A 4 -1.41 13.33 1.38
CA GLU A 4 -2.74 13.91 1.23
C GLU A 4 -3.48 13.33 0.02
N GLU A 5 -2.77 13.11 -1.09
CA GLU A 5 -3.31 12.47 -2.29
C GLU A 5 -3.67 11.01 -1.99
N PHE A 6 -2.78 10.25 -1.35
CA PHE A 6 -3.02 8.86 -1.00
C PHE A 6 -4.27 8.68 -0.13
N LEU A 7 -4.48 9.56 0.85
CA LEU A 7 -5.63 9.55 1.75
C LEU A 7 -6.97 9.90 1.07
N GLN A 8 -6.94 10.54 -0.10
CA GLN A 8 -8.16 10.77 -0.88
C GLN A 8 -8.63 9.51 -1.61
N PHE A 9 -7.69 8.67 -2.05
CA PHE A 9 -8.00 7.40 -2.73
C PHE A 9 -8.32 6.28 -1.74
N TRP A 10 -7.64 6.26 -0.59
CA TRP A 10 -7.66 5.12 0.31
C TRP A 10 -8.04 5.53 1.74
N ASN A 11 -9.08 4.89 2.28
CA ASN A 11 -9.47 5.05 3.67
C ASN A 11 -8.64 4.12 4.57
N VAL A 12 -7.44 4.57 4.94
CA VAL A 12 -6.50 3.82 5.78
C VAL A 12 -6.32 4.47 7.16
N SER A 13 -6.15 3.63 8.18
CA SER A 13 -5.78 4.02 9.54
C SER A 13 -4.30 4.44 9.64
N ARG A 14 -3.92 5.06 10.76
CA ARG A 14 -2.52 5.47 11.00
C ARG A 14 -1.62 4.26 11.21
N GLU A 15 -2.16 3.19 11.76
CA GLU A 15 -1.50 1.90 11.95
C GLU A 15 -1.20 1.24 10.60
N GLU A 16 -2.16 1.25 9.68
CA GLU A 16 -1.95 0.77 8.31
C GLU A 16 -0.95 1.64 7.55
N LEU A 17 -1.00 2.96 7.70
CA LEU A 17 0.02 3.85 7.13
C LEU A 17 1.42 3.54 7.67
N ALA A 18 1.55 3.28 8.97
CA ALA A 18 2.82 2.90 9.60
C ALA A 18 3.34 1.58 9.01
N TYR A 19 2.45 0.61 8.81
CA TYR A 19 2.77 -0.66 8.17
C TYR A 19 3.22 -0.48 6.70
N ILE A 20 2.43 0.22 5.89
CA ILE A 20 2.74 0.50 4.47
C ILE A 20 4.06 1.25 4.34
N CYS A 21 4.24 2.27 5.17
CA CYS A 21 5.43 3.11 5.16
C CYS A 21 6.61 2.47 5.89
N ASP A 22 6.47 1.26 6.46
CA ASP A 22 7.45 0.55 7.27
C ASP A 22 8.19 1.52 8.22
N CYS A 23 7.40 2.15 9.09
CA CYS A 23 7.84 3.11 10.10
C CYS A 23 6.99 3.00 11.37
N SER A 24 7.36 3.73 12.42
CA SER A 24 6.62 3.67 13.69
C SER A 24 5.30 4.43 13.63
N LEU A 25 4.30 3.98 14.40
CA LEU A 25 3.04 4.73 14.58
C LEU A 25 3.30 6.15 15.10
N THR A 26 4.30 6.34 15.96
CA THR A 26 4.72 7.66 16.45
C THR A 26 5.17 8.56 15.30
N THR A 27 5.94 8.03 14.34
CA THR A 27 6.34 8.77 13.13
C THR A 27 5.14 9.23 12.34
N VAL A 28 4.15 8.35 12.14
CA VAL A 28 2.90 8.69 11.44
C VAL A 28 2.09 9.72 12.21
N ASN A 29 1.98 9.60 13.54
CA ASN A 29 1.29 10.58 14.37
C ASN A 29 1.88 12.00 14.23
N HIS A 30 3.20 12.12 14.05
CA HIS A 30 3.85 13.41 13.77
C HIS A 30 3.49 14.00 12.40
N TRP A 31 3.03 13.21 11.44
CA TRP A 31 2.53 13.75 10.16
C TRP A 31 1.22 14.52 10.32
N PHE A 32 0.41 14.10 11.30
CA PHE A 32 -0.90 14.68 11.60
C PHE A 32 -0.88 15.69 12.76
N SER A 33 0.26 15.86 13.45
CA SER A 33 0.37 16.86 14.51
C SER A 33 0.36 18.29 13.97
N GLN A 34 -0.02 19.26 14.81
CA GLN A 34 -0.04 20.69 14.49
C GLN A 34 1.20 21.40 15.06
N GLY A 35 1.59 22.53 14.45
CA GLY A 35 2.69 23.39 14.95
C GLY A 35 4.09 22.83 14.69
N GLU A 36 5.05 23.18 15.55
CA GLU A 36 6.49 22.89 15.40
C GLU A 36 6.85 21.40 15.39
N HIS A 37 5.97 20.54 15.90
CA HIS A 37 6.17 19.09 15.93
C HIS A 37 5.67 18.37 14.67
N ARG A 38 5.01 19.09 13.74
CA ARG A 38 4.56 18.52 12.46
C ARG A 38 5.76 18.14 11.61
N ARG A 39 5.79 16.89 11.17
CA ARG A 39 6.81 16.39 10.24
C ARG A 39 6.16 16.01 8.92
N MET A 40 6.85 16.28 7.82
CA MET A 40 6.41 15.76 6.52
C MET A 40 6.94 14.33 6.32
N PRO A 41 6.20 13.48 5.59
CA PRO A 41 6.74 12.23 5.10
C PRO A 41 8.02 12.48 4.29
N SER A 42 9.02 11.62 4.44
CA SER A 42 10.20 11.64 3.58
C SER A 42 9.86 11.09 2.19
N GLU A 43 10.71 11.35 1.22
CA GLU A 43 10.60 10.77 -0.14
C GLU A 43 10.46 9.24 -0.12
N LYS A 44 11.16 8.55 0.78
CA LYS A 44 11.05 7.10 0.95
C LYS A 44 9.63 6.68 1.33
N HIS A 45 8.93 7.46 2.16
CA HIS A 45 7.55 7.19 2.52
C HIS A 45 6.61 7.42 1.33
N GLU A 46 6.80 8.50 0.58
CA GLU A 46 6.02 8.79 -0.63
C GLU A 46 6.18 7.73 -1.72
N GLN A 47 7.38 7.17 -1.86
CA GLN A 47 7.66 6.04 -2.76
C GLN A 47 6.89 4.79 -2.32
N ARG A 48 6.84 4.50 -1.00
CA ARG A 48 6.06 3.39 -0.45
C ARG A 48 4.57 3.57 -0.66
N LEU A 49 4.05 4.77 -0.43
CA LEU A 49 2.64 5.11 -0.71
C LEU A 49 2.32 4.98 -2.20
N ALA A 50 3.19 5.47 -3.09
CA ALA A 50 3.02 5.33 -4.53
C ALA A 50 2.98 3.87 -4.97
N LEU A 51 3.86 3.04 -4.40
CA LEU A 51 3.88 1.60 -4.67
C LEU A 51 2.60 0.92 -4.19
N ALA A 52 2.15 1.21 -2.97
CA ALA A 52 0.91 0.67 -2.43
C ALA A 52 -0.30 1.05 -3.29
N HIS A 53 -0.42 2.33 -3.66
CA HIS A 53 -1.47 2.80 -4.55
C HIS A 53 -1.41 2.08 -5.90
N HIS A 54 -0.23 1.97 -6.52
CA HIS A 54 -0.08 1.28 -7.80
C HIS A 54 -0.52 -0.18 -7.73
N ILE A 55 -0.11 -0.92 -6.68
CA ILE A 55 -0.49 -2.32 -6.49
C ILE A 55 -2.01 -2.44 -6.34
N TRP A 56 -2.63 -1.65 -5.46
CA TRP A 56 -4.07 -1.74 -5.20
C TRP A 56 -4.90 -1.31 -6.41
N THR A 57 -4.56 -0.21 -7.07
CA THR A 57 -5.25 0.21 -8.29
C THR A 57 -5.11 -0.83 -9.40
N THR A 58 -3.92 -1.43 -9.56
CA THR A 58 -3.72 -2.49 -10.56
C THR A 58 -4.58 -3.71 -10.26
N VAL A 59 -4.74 -4.08 -8.98
CA VAL A 59 -5.59 -5.19 -8.57
C VAL A 59 -7.08 -4.86 -8.78
N GLU A 60 -7.54 -3.67 -8.39
CA GLU A 60 -8.94 -3.26 -8.57
C GLU A 60 -9.35 -3.11 -10.03
N THR A 61 -8.42 -2.66 -10.89
CA THR A 61 -8.68 -2.43 -12.32
C THR A 61 -8.25 -3.60 -13.19
N GLU A 62 -7.81 -4.72 -12.59
CA GLU A 62 -7.35 -5.89 -13.34
C GLU A 62 -8.50 -6.49 -14.17
N PRO A 63 -8.35 -6.61 -15.50
CA PRO A 63 -9.32 -7.32 -16.32
C PRO A 63 -9.57 -8.75 -15.85
N GLU A 64 -10.83 -9.20 -15.88
CA GLU A 64 -11.24 -10.53 -15.37
C GLU A 64 -10.44 -11.69 -15.96
N TYR A 65 -10.04 -11.60 -17.24
CA TYR A 65 -9.24 -12.65 -17.87
C TYR A 65 -7.84 -12.80 -17.26
N LEU A 66 -7.22 -11.71 -16.78
CA LEU A 66 -5.94 -11.76 -16.09
C LEU A 66 -6.09 -12.35 -14.68
N GLN A 67 -7.21 -12.06 -13.99
CA GLN A 67 -7.53 -12.69 -12.71
C GLN A 67 -7.63 -14.22 -12.86
N LYS A 68 -8.37 -14.70 -13.87
CA LYS A 68 -8.48 -16.14 -14.18
C LYS A 68 -7.12 -16.78 -14.46
N LEU A 69 -6.27 -16.12 -15.25
CA LEU A 69 -4.92 -16.64 -15.53
C LEU A 69 -4.07 -16.75 -14.26
N ARG A 70 -4.16 -15.77 -13.36
CA ARG A 70 -3.47 -15.77 -12.07
C ARG A 70 -3.94 -16.94 -11.19
N GLU A 71 -5.24 -17.17 -11.09
CA GLU A 71 -5.82 -18.30 -10.36
C GLU A 71 -5.33 -19.64 -10.91
N MET A 72 -5.37 -19.83 -12.23
CA MET A 72 -4.87 -21.04 -12.89
C MET A 72 -3.39 -21.29 -12.57
N TYR A 73 -2.55 -20.26 -12.62
CA TYR A 73 -1.13 -20.37 -12.29
C TYR A 73 -0.91 -20.79 -10.83
N HIS A 74 -1.63 -20.19 -9.88
CA HIS A 74 -1.53 -20.56 -8.46
C HIS A 74 -2.00 -21.99 -8.19
N GLN A 75 -3.07 -22.44 -8.83
CA GLN A 75 -3.53 -23.83 -8.73
C GLN A 75 -2.48 -24.83 -9.24
N ASN A 76 -1.88 -24.54 -10.40
CA ASN A 76 -0.83 -25.39 -10.99
C ASN A 76 0.40 -25.47 -10.08
N ARG A 77 0.80 -24.35 -9.46
CA ARG A 77 1.94 -24.33 -8.54
C ARG A 77 1.71 -25.19 -7.29
N ARG A 78 0.49 -25.16 -6.72
CA ARG A 78 0.13 -26.01 -5.56
C ARG A 78 0.17 -27.49 -5.89
N ARG A 79 -0.38 -27.87 -7.06
CA ARG A 79 -0.34 -29.26 -7.54
C ARG A 79 1.09 -29.78 -7.78
N ALA A 80 2.00 -28.90 -8.20
CA ALA A 80 3.39 -29.25 -8.41
C ALA A 80 4.18 -29.45 -7.10
N SER A 81 3.80 -28.76 -6.01
CA SER A 81 4.43 -28.93 -4.69
C SER A 81 3.95 -30.14 -3.89
N GLU A 82 2.86 -30.79 -4.32
CA GLU A 82 2.25 -31.96 -3.67
C GLU A 82 2.70 -33.29 -4.29
N LYS A 83 3.58 -33.26 -5.30
CA LYS A 83 4.23 -34.42 -5.93
C LYS A 83 5.68 -34.52 -5.53
#